data_AF-A0A938XVQ5-F1
#
_entry.id   AF-A0A938XVQ5-F1
#
_cell.length_a   1.000
_cell.length_b   1.000
_cell.length_c   1.000
_cell.angle_alpha   90.00
_cell.angle_beta   90.00
_cell.angle_gamma   90.00
#
_symmetry.space_group_name_H-M   'P 1'
#
loop_
_entity.id
_entity.type
_entity.pdbx_description
1 polymer ?
#
loop_
_entity_poly.entity_id
_entity_poly.type
_entity_poly.pdbx_seq_one_letter_code
_entity_poly.pdbx_strand_id
1 'polypeptide(L)'
;MIWGKGAEEGGMFGGMAAGGFVVGTSWLANHGAGLVVQGQGAPWVDMAWAAGIGIMAFGIVQGNDIKKSIPSLTFAIIGGIIGGYILSAM
;
A
#
# COMPACT_ATOMS: atom_id res chain seq x y z
N MET A 1 -1.85 -12.41 9.65
CA MET A 1 -1.64 -11.02 9.17
C MET A 1 -2.51 -10.08 10.00
N ILE A 2 -1.92 -9.10 10.71
CA ILE A 2 -2.66 -8.17 11.59
C ILE A 2 -3.64 -7.28 10.82
N TRP A 3 -3.31 -6.96 9.56
CA TRP A 3 -4.17 -6.20 8.67
C TRP A 3 -5.48 -6.95 8.38
N GLY A 4 -5.41 -8.23 8.01
CA GLY A 4 -6.61 -9.04 7.75
C GLY A 4 -7.56 -9.07 8.94
N LYS A 5 -7.01 -9.30 10.14
CA LYS A 5 -7.78 -9.28 11.39
C LYS A 5 -8.39 -7.90 11.68
N GLY A 6 -7.64 -6.82 11.46
CA GLY A 6 -8.15 -5.45 11.61
C GLY A 6 -9.31 -5.13 10.66
N ALA A 7 -9.28 -5.66 9.44
CA ALA A 7 -10.38 -5.53 8.50
C ALA A 7 -11.60 -6.38 8.89
N GLU A 8 -11.39 -7.58 9.43
CA GLU A 8 -12.47 -8.45 9.91
C GLU A 8 -13.20 -7.86 11.13
N GLU A 9 -12.46 -7.33 12.11
CA GLU A 9 -13.03 -6.80 13.36
C GLU A 9 -13.54 -5.37 13.23
N GLY A 10 -12.82 -4.52 12.49
CA GLY A 10 -13.10 -3.08 12.37
C GLY A 10 -13.65 -2.64 11.01
N GLY A 11 -13.97 -3.58 10.13
CA GLY A 11 -14.43 -3.30 8.77
C GLY A 11 -13.43 -2.45 7.98
N MET A 12 -13.95 -1.57 7.13
CA MET A 12 -13.12 -0.67 6.30
C MET A 12 -12.16 0.18 7.14
N PHE A 13 -12.65 0.75 8.25
CA PHE A 13 -11.84 1.64 9.10
C PHE A 13 -10.73 0.88 9.84
N GLY A 14 -11.02 -0.32 10.35
CA GLY A 14 -10.01 -1.17 10.95
C GLY A 14 -8.94 -1.62 9.94
N GLY A 15 -9.35 -1.92 8.70
CA GLY A 15 -8.43 -2.18 7.59
C GLY A 15 -7.55 -0.97 7.26
N MET A 16 -8.12 0.24 7.19
CA MET A 16 -7.35 1.47 6.92
C MET A 16 -6.37 1.79 8.07
N ALA A 17 -6.80 1.66 9.32
CA ALA A 17 -5.95 1.90 10.48
C ALA A 17 -4.78 0.91 10.55
N ALA A 18 -5.06 -0.39 10.38
CA ALA A 18 -4.02 -1.41 10.37
C ALA A 18 -3.05 -1.25 9.19
N GLY A 19 -3.57 -0.92 8.00
CA GLY A 19 -2.76 -0.62 6.83
C GLY A 19 -1.87 0.60 7.03
N GLY A 20 -2.43 1.71 7.51
CA GLY A 20 -1.69 2.93 7.79
C GLY A 20 -0.59 2.72 8.84
N PHE A 21 -0.87 1.94 9.89
CA PHE A 21 0.14 1.62 10.90
C PHE A 21 1.28 0.75 10.34
N VAL A 22 0.95 -0.38 9.69
CA VAL A 22 1.97 -1.31 9.17
C VAL A 22 2.80 -0.66 8.06
N VAL A 23 2.15 -0.05 7.08
CA VAL A 23 2.85 0.58 5.95
C VAL A 23 3.55 1.86 6.38
N GLY A 24 2.93 2.68 7.23
CA GLY A 24 3.49 3.95 7.69
C GLY A 24 4.71 3.81 8.59
N THR A 25 4.70 2.85 9.52
CA THR A 25 5.89 2.56 10.33
C THR A 25 7.03 1.98 9.49
N SER A 26 6.71 1.12 8.51
CA SER A 26 7.70 0.60 7.57
C SER A 26 8.29 1.71 6.68
N TRP A 27 7.46 2.66 6.23
CA TRP A 27 7.91 3.83 5.48
C TRP A 27 8.88 4.68 6.30
N LEU A 28 8.52 5.00 7.55
CA LEU A 28 9.36 5.78 8.48
C LEU A 28 10.73 5.11 8.70
N ALA A 29 10.72 3.80 8.96
CA ALA A 29 11.95 3.05 9.16
C ALA A 29 12.83 3.04 7.89
N ASN A 30 12.23 2.79 6.73
CA ASN A 30 12.97 2.73 5.47
C ASN A 30 13.55 4.09 5.07
N HIS A 31 12.82 5.19 5.28
CA HIS A 31 13.32 6.54 5.02
C HIS A 31 14.39 6.96 6.04
N GLY A 32 14.16 6.67 7.33
CA GLY A 32 15.13 6.96 8.38
C GLY A 32 16.46 6.23 8.19
N ALA A 33 16.43 5.04 7.58
CA ALA A 33 17.61 4.25 7.25
C ALA A 33 18.17 4.50 5.83
N GLY A 34 17.54 5.36 5.02
CA GLY A 34 17.97 5.65 3.65
C GLY A 34 17.85 4.46 2.67
N LEU A 35 16.96 3.51 2.94
CA LEU A 35 16.78 2.29 2.15
C LEU A 35 15.91 2.50 0.90
N VAL A 36 15.13 3.59 0.88
CA VAL A 36 14.30 4.00 -0.25
C VAL A 36 14.44 5.51 -0.45
N VAL A 37 14.31 5.94 -1.70
CA VAL A 37 14.49 7.34 -2.10
C VAL A 37 13.15 7.90 -2.56
N GLN A 38 12.71 8.97 -1.92
CA GLN A 38 11.54 9.75 -2.31
C GLN A 38 11.99 11.13 -2.80
N GLY A 39 11.39 11.61 -3.89
CA GLY A 39 11.63 12.97 -4.38
C GLY A 39 11.13 14.03 -3.37
N GLN A 40 11.74 15.21 -3.36
CA GLN A 40 11.25 16.31 -2.52
C GLN A 40 9.81 16.69 -2.90
N GLY A 41 8.93 16.73 -1.91
CA GLY A 41 7.50 16.99 -2.13
C GLY A 41 6.76 15.88 -2.88
N ALA A 42 7.41 14.75 -3.19
CA ALA A 42 6.76 13.65 -3.87
C ALA A 42 5.79 12.92 -2.90
N PRO A 43 4.66 12.40 -3.39
CA PRO A 43 3.80 11.50 -2.61
C PRO A 43 4.52 10.18 -2.30
N TRP A 44 3.98 9.39 -1.36
CA TRP A 44 4.46 8.07 -0.88
C TRP A 44 4.42 6.94 -1.94
N VAL A 45 4.70 7.26 -3.19
CA VAL A 45 4.59 6.38 -4.36
C VAL A 45 5.63 5.28 -4.30
N ASP A 46 6.82 5.57 -3.78
CA ASP A 46 7.93 4.64 -3.64
C ASP A 46 7.55 3.43 -2.76
N MET A 47 6.97 3.68 -1.59
CA MET A 47 6.62 2.61 -0.66
C MET A 47 5.30 1.92 -1.02
N ALA A 48 4.37 2.63 -1.67
CA ALA A 48 3.16 2.02 -2.23
C ALA A 48 3.52 0.95 -3.29
N TRP A 49 4.46 1.26 -4.19
CA TRP A 49 4.96 0.31 -5.18
C TRP A 49 5.75 -0.82 -4.54
N ALA A 50 6.67 -0.52 -3.61
CA ALA A 50 7.46 -1.54 -2.94
C ALA A 50 6.58 -2.57 -2.21
N ALA A 51 5.58 -2.11 -1.44
CA ALA A 51 4.65 -2.98 -0.72
C ALA A 51 3.75 -3.77 -1.68
N GLY A 52 3.18 -3.09 -2.69
CA GLY A 52 2.30 -3.72 -3.67
C GLY A 52 2.98 -4.84 -4.46
N ILE A 53 4.17 -4.58 -4.99
CA ILE A 53 4.96 -5.58 -5.71
C ILE A 53 5.44 -6.70 -4.78
N GLY A 54 5.87 -6.39 -3.56
CA GLY A 54 6.30 -7.39 -2.59
C GLY A 54 5.19 -8.39 -2.24
N ILE A 55 3.97 -7.90 -1.96
CA ILE A 55 2.82 -8.75 -1.67
C ILE A 55 2.40 -9.56 -2.90
N MET A 56 2.41 -8.96 -4.08
CA MET A 56 2.06 -9.65 -5.32
C MET A 56 3.07 -10.76 -5.65
N ALA A 57 4.37 -10.49 -5.53
CA ALA A 57 5.43 -11.48 -5.73
C ALA A 57 5.31 -12.63 -4.72
N PHE A 58 5.09 -12.31 -3.44
CA PHE A 58 4.83 -13.32 -2.41
C PHE A 58 3.63 -14.21 -2.75
N GLY A 59 2.52 -13.61 -3.22
CA GLY A 59 1.33 -14.35 -3.64
C GLY A 59 1.59 -15.29 -4.82
N ILE A 60 2.35 -14.83 -5.82
CA ILE A 60 2.72 -15.64 -6.99
C ILE A 60 3.59 -16.84 -6.56
N VAL A 61 4.60 -16.61 -5.71
CA VAL A 61 5.48 -17.68 -5.19
C VAL A 61 4.69 -18.72 -4.40
N GLN A 62 3.64 -18.30 -3.69
CA GLN A 62 2.73 -19.19 -2.95
C GLN A 62 1.73 -19.95 -3.86
N GLY A 63 1.75 -19.71 -5.17
CA GLY A 63 0.83 -20.35 -6.12
C GLY A 63 -0.60 -19.78 -6.10
N ASN A 64 -0.79 -18.55 -5.62
CA ASN A 64 -2.10 -17.90 -5.62
C ASN A 64 -2.54 -17.46 -7.03
N ASP A 65 -3.84 -17.47 -7.27
CA ASP A 65 -4.42 -17.01 -8.55
C ASP A 65 -4.41 -15.48 -8.64
N ILE A 66 -3.60 -14.95 -9.56
CA ILE A 66 -3.47 -13.51 -9.83
C ILE A 66 -4.79 -12.86 -10.25
N LYS A 67 -5.73 -13.62 -10.84
CA LYS A 67 -7.04 -13.09 -11.23
C LYS A 67 -7.84 -12.59 -10.03
N LYS A 68 -7.62 -13.18 -8.85
CA LYS A 68 -8.25 -12.74 -7.59
C LYS A 68 -7.71 -11.38 -7.11
N SER A 69 -6.53 -10.98 -7.55
CA SER A 69 -5.93 -9.68 -7.22
C SER A 69 -6.41 -8.55 -8.12
N ILE A 70 -7.06 -8.84 -9.25
CA ILE A 70 -7.52 -7.83 -10.22
C ILE A 70 -8.39 -6.75 -9.57
N PRO A 71 -9.43 -7.06 -8.76
CA PRO A 71 -10.23 -6.03 -8.11
C PRO A 71 -9.39 -5.08 -7.26
N SER A 72 -8.49 -5.63 -6.44
CA SER A 72 -7.60 -4.84 -5.57
C SER A 72 -6.66 -3.95 -6.38
N LEU A 73 -6.09 -4.47 -7.48
CA LEU A 73 -5.23 -3.69 -8.38
C LEU A 73 -6.01 -2.54 -9.04
N THR A 74 -7.24 -2.79 -9.51
CA THR A 74 -8.10 -1.77 -10.09
C THR A 74 -8.40 -0.65 -9.10
N PHE A 75 -8.79 -0.99 -7.86
CA PHE A 75 -9.05 0.02 -6.83
C PHE A 75 -7.77 0.76 -6.40
N ALA A 76 -6.62 0.09 -6.38
CA ALA A 76 -5.34 0.74 -6.11
C ALA A 76 -4.99 1.77 -7.19
N ILE A 77 -5.21 1.44 -8.47
CA ILE A 77 -4.99 2.37 -9.59
C ILE A 77 -5.94 3.57 -9.49
N ILE A 78 -7.24 3.32 -9.29
CA ILE A 78 -8.24 4.39 -9.14
C ILE A 78 -7.90 5.29 -7.96
N GLY A 79 -7.60 4.70 -6.80
CA GLY A 79 -7.19 5.45 -5.60
C GLY A 79 -5.90 6.25 -5.82
N GLY A 80 -4.92 5.69 -6.52
CA GLY A 80 -3.69 6.38 -6.88
C GLY A 80 -3.91 7.57 -7.81
N ILE A 81 -4.78 7.43 -8.82
CA ILE A 81 -5.15 8.52 -9.73
C ILE A 81 -5.87 9.64 -8.95
N ILE A 82 -6.85 9.29 -8.12
CA ILE A 82 -7.60 10.27 -7.32
C ILE A 82 -6.65 10.98 -6.34
N GLY A 83 -5.80 10.24 -5.64
CA GLY A 83 -4.82 10.81 -4.72
C GLY A 83 -3.83 11.74 -5.41
N GLY A 84 -3.32 11.35 -6.58
CA GLY A 84 -2.43 12.19 -7.38
C GLY A 84 -3.12 13.46 -7.90
N TYR A 85 -4.38 13.36 -8.33
CA TYR A 85 -5.17 14.51 -8.75
C TYR A 85 -5.41 15.50 -7.60
N ILE A 86 -5.81 15.01 -6.42
CA ILE A 86 -6.01 15.86 -5.24
C ILE A 86 -4.72 16.59 -4.90
N LEU A 87 -3.58 15.89 -4.88
CA LEU A 87 -2.29 16.51 -4.60
C LEU A 87 -1.91 17.57 -5.65
N SER A 88 -2.21 17.34 -6.92
CA SER A 88 -1.96 18.31 -8.00
C SER A 88 -2.88 19.53 -7.95
N ALA A 89 -4.03 19.43 -7.28
CA ALA A 89 -5.01 20.51 -7.17
C ALA A 89 -4.83 21.36 -5.90
N MET A 90 -3.87 21.02 -5.04
CA MET A 90 -3.49 21.74 -3.82
C MET A 90 -2.17 22.49 -4.00
#